data_AF-A0A2T7P0Y9-F1
#
_entry.id   AF-A0A2T7P0Y9-F1
#
_cell.length_a   1.000
_cell.length_b   1.000
_cell.length_c   1.000
_cell.angle_alpha   90.00
_cell.angle_beta   90.00
_cell.angle_gamma   90.00
#
_symmetry.space_group_name_H-M   'P 1'
#
loop_
_entity.id
_entity.type
_entity.pdbx_description
1 polymer ?
#
loop_
_entity_poly.entity_id
_entity_poly.type
_entity_poly.pdbx_seq_one_letter_code
_entity_poly.pdbx_strand_id
1 'polypeptide(L)'
;MDLVLHTVDYYFLTPYVYSKDWPEDDPWRQLISLFLIASVGGYLLYFAMATISFYAVYDQRLLEHPQILRPFINGSAHHTDHHLFYNYNYGQFFTLWDHIGGSFCNPTAFEGRGPLDEVLNKKKLKCDSEKQVTNGDTKKEN
;
A
#
# COMPACT_ATOMS: atom_id res chain seq x y z
N MET A 1 4.88 -12.47 37.20
CA MET A 1 4.94 -12.49 35.73
C MET A 1 4.25 -13.74 35.19
N ASP A 2 4.37 -14.87 35.89
CA ASP A 2 3.76 -16.15 35.49
C ASP A 2 2.24 -16.24 35.60
N LEU A 3 1.57 -15.42 36.43
CA LEU A 3 0.13 -15.55 36.60
C LEU A 3 -0.64 -15.33 35.28
N VAL A 4 -0.28 -14.30 34.52
CA VAL A 4 -0.94 -14.00 33.23
C VAL A 4 -0.58 -15.07 32.21
N LEU A 5 0.69 -15.48 32.15
CA LEU A 5 1.16 -16.51 31.23
C LEU A 5 0.44 -17.83 31.50
N HIS A 6 0.40 -18.29 32.75
CA HIS A 6 -0.27 -19.52 33.17
C HIS A 6 -1.80 -19.44 32.98
N THR A 7 -2.42 -18.29 33.24
CA THR A 7 -3.87 -18.14 33.04
C THR A 7 -4.23 -18.23 31.56
N VAL A 8 -3.54 -17.47 30.71
CA VAL A 8 -3.81 -17.47 29.26
C VAL A 8 -3.43 -18.82 28.66
N ASP A 9 -2.34 -19.41 29.10
CA ASP A 9 -1.91 -20.72 28.64
C ASP A 9 -2.96 -21.78 29.00
N TYR A 10 -3.36 -21.91 30.27
CA TYR A 10 -4.33 -22.91 30.71
C TYR A 10 -5.72 -22.76 30.06
N TYR A 11 -6.26 -21.55 30.02
CA TYR A 11 -7.63 -21.32 29.53
C TYR A 11 -7.74 -21.14 28.01
N PHE A 12 -6.66 -20.79 27.33
CA PHE A 12 -6.71 -20.43 25.91
C PHE A 12 -5.67 -21.18 25.07
N LEU A 13 -4.40 -21.20 25.44
CA LEU A 13 -3.38 -21.85 24.60
C LEU A 13 -3.45 -23.39 24.67
N THR A 14 -3.60 -24.01 25.84
CA THR A 14 -3.76 -25.47 25.99
C THR A 14 -4.96 -26.05 25.24
N PRO A 15 -6.17 -25.45 25.25
CA PRO A 15 -7.29 -26.03 24.52
C PRO A 15 -7.26 -25.78 23.01
N TYR A 16 -6.59 -24.71 22.53
CA TYR A 16 -6.72 -24.27 21.14
C TYR A 16 -5.41 -24.26 20.32
N VAL A 17 -4.25 -24.23 20.98
CA VAL A 17 -2.93 -24.06 20.33
C VAL A 17 -2.00 -25.21 20.64
N TYR A 18 -1.88 -25.62 21.90
CA TYR A 18 -1.00 -26.70 22.34
C TYR A 18 -1.74 -28.02 22.51
N SER A 19 -1.01 -29.14 22.44
CA SER A 19 -1.56 -30.42 22.87
C SER A 19 -1.57 -30.50 24.40
N LYS A 20 -2.55 -31.19 24.98
CA LYS A 20 -2.63 -31.44 26.42
C LYS A 20 -1.45 -32.26 26.96
N ASP A 21 -0.78 -33.01 26.08
CA ASP A 21 0.37 -33.85 26.45
C ASP A 21 1.69 -33.07 26.52
N TRP A 22 1.73 -31.80 26.09
CA TRP A 22 2.92 -30.96 26.17
C TRP A 22 2.99 -30.30 27.56
N PRO A 23 4.05 -30.54 28.37
CA PRO A 23 4.16 -29.92 29.70
C PRO A 23 4.10 -28.39 29.69
N GLU A 24 3.43 -27.79 30.68
CA GLU A 24 3.31 -26.33 30.86
C GLU A 24 4.64 -25.68 31.27
N ASP A 25 5.48 -26.41 31.99
CA ASP A 25 6.81 -25.97 32.44
C ASP A 25 7.90 -26.07 31.36
N ASP A 26 7.55 -26.53 30.15
CA ASP A 26 8.51 -26.65 29.07
C ASP A 26 8.98 -25.26 28.60
N PRO A 27 10.29 -24.99 28.56
CA PRO A 27 10.82 -23.66 28.25
C PRO A 27 10.47 -23.19 26.84
N TRP A 28 10.29 -24.10 25.87
CA TRP A 28 9.91 -23.74 24.52
C TRP A 28 8.46 -23.29 24.44
N ARG A 29 7.57 -23.99 25.16
CA ARG A 29 6.17 -23.59 25.29
C ARG A 29 6.05 -22.22 25.95
N GLN A 30 6.81 -21.96 27.01
CA GLN A 30 6.80 -20.65 27.68
C GLN A 30 7.29 -19.53 26.77
N LEU A 31 8.37 -19.78 26.00
CA LEU A 31 8.91 -18.80 25.05
C LEU A 31 7.89 -18.46 23.94
N ILE A 32 7.25 -19.48 23.36
CA ILE A 32 6.25 -19.28 22.30
C ILE A 32 5.03 -18.54 22.86
N SER A 33 4.54 -18.95 24.03
CA SER A 33 3.40 -18.31 24.70
C SER A 33 3.69 -16.85 25.01
N LEU A 34 4.87 -16.56 25.55
CA LEU A 34 5.30 -15.19 25.83
C LEU A 34 5.39 -14.37 24.54
N PHE A 35 5.98 -14.92 23.48
CA PHE A 35 6.11 -14.24 22.20
C PHE A 35 4.74 -13.89 21.61
N LEU A 36 3.79 -14.84 21.61
CA LEU A 36 2.45 -14.63 21.07
C LEU A 36 1.67 -13.59 21.89
N ILE A 37 1.64 -13.74 23.22
CA ILE A 37 0.89 -12.83 24.10
C ILE A 37 1.48 -11.42 24.03
N ALA A 38 2.80 -11.28 24.10
CA ALA A 38 3.46 -9.98 24.03
C ALA A 38 3.28 -9.32 22.67
N SER A 39 3.36 -10.08 21.57
CA SER A 39 3.17 -9.54 20.22
C SER A 39 1.73 -9.06 20.02
N VAL A 40 0.75 -9.90 20.35
CA VAL A 40 -0.67 -9.55 20.21
C VAL A 40 -1.04 -8.39 21.13
N GLY A 41 -0.64 -8.45 22.40
CA GLY A 41 -0.85 -7.36 23.35
C GLY A 41 -0.18 -6.06 22.91
N GLY A 42 1.03 -6.14 22.37
CA GLY A 42 1.77 -5.01 21.80
C GLY A 42 1.05 -4.38 20.62
N TYR A 43 0.56 -5.18 19.66
CA TYR A 43 -0.24 -4.67 18.55
C TYR A 43 -1.55 -4.04 19.02
N LEU A 44 -2.29 -4.68 19.93
CA LEU A 44 -3.53 -4.14 20.46
C LEU A 44 -3.30 -2.80 21.17
N LEU A 45 -2.28 -2.72 22.03
CA LEU A 45 -1.92 -1.48 22.71
C LEU A 45 -1.52 -0.39 21.70
N TYR A 46 -0.66 -0.74 20.74
CA TYR A 46 -0.23 0.18 19.69
C TYR A 46 -1.41 0.73 18.90
N PHE A 47 -2.29 -0.13 18.37
CA PHE A 47 -3.43 0.32 17.58
C PHE A 47 -4.47 1.07 18.41
N ALA A 48 -4.70 0.68 19.67
CA ALA A 48 -5.59 1.41 20.57
C ALA A 48 -5.05 2.83 20.82
N MET A 49 -3.78 2.97 21.20
CA MET A 49 -3.17 4.28 21.45
C MET A 49 -3.05 5.11 20.18
N ALA A 50 -2.70 4.49 19.05
CA ALA A 50 -2.64 5.16 17.75
C ALA A 50 -4.02 5.68 17.34
N THR A 51 -5.08 4.90 17.57
CA THR A 51 -6.46 5.30 17.26
C THR A 51 -6.91 6.45 18.16
N ILE A 52 -6.63 6.38 19.47
CA ILE A 52 -6.91 7.48 20.39
C ILE A 52 -6.15 8.74 19.97
N SER A 53 -4.86 8.63 19.65
CA SER A 53 -4.04 9.75 19.17
C SER A 53 -4.60 10.34 17.88
N PHE A 54 -5.02 9.50 16.93
CA PHE A 54 -5.60 9.93 15.66
C PHE A 54 -6.89 10.76 15.83
N TYR A 55 -7.74 10.42 16.81
CA TYR A 55 -8.97 11.17 17.04
C TYR A 55 -8.82 12.34 18.02
N ALA A 56 -7.95 12.21 19.03
CA ALA A 56 -7.85 13.18 20.12
C ALA A 56 -6.73 14.21 19.94
N VAL A 57 -5.64 13.85 19.25
CA VAL A 57 -4.43 14.68 19.16
C VAL A 57 -4.15 15.13 17.72
N TYR A 58 -4.39 14.26 16.75
CA TYR A 58 -4.10 14.56 15.35
C TYR A 58 -5.12 15.54 14.74
N ASP A 59 -4.63 16.61 14.11
CA ASP A 59 -5.47 17.56 13.40
C ASP A 59 -5.92 16.98 12.05
N GLN A 60 -7.19 16.62 11.94
CA GLN A 60 -7.77 16.01 10.74
C GLN A 60 -7.68 16.93 9.50
N ARG A 61 -7.53 18.24 9.67
CA ARG A 61 -7.32 19.17 8.53
C ARG A 61 -6.02 18.90 7.78
N LEU A 62 -5.05 18.22 8.41
CA LEU A 62 -3.82 17.80 7.73
C LEU A 62 -4.08 16.73 6.66
N LEU A 63 -5.21 16.00 6.71
CA LEU A 63 -5.63 15.12 5.63
C LEU A 63 -6.02 15.91 4.37
N GLU A 64 -6.47 17.15 4.54
CA GLU A 64 -6.86 18.07 3.47
C GLU A 64 -5.72 19.00 3.04
N HIS A 65 -4.50 18.82 3.57
CA HIS A 65 -3.43 19.80 3.41
C HIS A 65 -3.21 20.14 1.92
N PRO A 66 -3.22 21.45 1.55
CA PRO A 66 -2.98 21.89 0.19
C PRO A 66 -1.60 21.41 -0.22
N GLN A 67 -1.53 20.45 -1.13
CA GLN A 67 -0.27 19.81 -1.49
C GLN A 67 0.50 20.68 -2.49
N ILE A 68 0.86 21.89 -2.05
CA ILE A 68 1.56 22.93 -2.81
C ILE A 68 2.88 22.40 -3.39
N LEU A 69 3.47 21.39 -2.75
CA LEU A 69 4.71 20.77 -3.16
C LEU A 69 4.55 19.62 -4.18
N ARG A 70 3.32 19.20 -4.51
CA ARG A 70 3.06 18.18 -5.56
C ARG A 70 3.82 18.40 -6.87
N PRO A 71 3.81 19.61 -7.47
CA PRO A 71 4.49 19.83 -8.75
C PRO A 71 6.01 19.78 -8.63
N PHE A 72 6.59 19.87 -7.43
CA PHE A 72 8.04 19.92 -7.21
C PHE A 72 8.62 18.60 -6.67
N ILE A 73 7.81 17.81 -5.96
CA ILE A 73 8.22 16.56 -5.34
C ILE A 73 7.74 15.37 -6.17
N ASN A 74 8.69 14.54 -6.60
CA ASN A 74 8.40 13.27 -7.25
C ASN A 74 8.07 12.24 -6.16
N GLY A 75 6.79 12.18 -5.79
CA GLY A 75 6.27 11.29 -4.75
C GLY A 75 5.86 9.91 -5.27
N SER A 76 5.26 9.10 -4.40
CA SER A 76 4.81 7.73 -4.73
C SER A 76 3.87 7.66 -5.94
N ALA A 77 3.04 8.68 -6.16
CA ALA A 77 2.15 8.75 -7.32
C ALA A 77 2.93 8.83 -8.65
N HIS A 78 3.96 9.70 -8.71
CA HIS A 78 4.83 9.83 -9.87
C HIS A 78 5.63 8.55 -10.12
N HIS A 79 6.14 7.91 -9.05
CA HIS A 79 6.82 6.62 -9.13
C HIS A 79 5.90 5.49 -9.62
N THR A 80 4.63 5.49 -9.19
CA THR A 80 3.63 4.52 -9.65
C THR A 80 3.39 4.67 -11.15
N ASP A 81 3.20 5.90 -11.62
CA ASP A 81 2.95 6.16 -13.05
C ASP A 81 4.20 5.93 -13.91
N HIS A 82 5.39 6.17 -13.36
CA HIS A 82 6.64 5.76 -13.99
C HIS A 82 6.66 4.23 -14.26
N HIS A 83 6.30 3.39 -13.28
CA HIS A 83 6.23 1.93 -13.49
C HIS A 83 5.11 1.49 -14.45
N LEU A 84 4.09 2.32 -14.67
CA LEU A 84 2.99 2.00 -15.57
C LEU A 84 3.27 2.41 -17.01
N PHE A 85 3.86 3.59 -17.20
CA PHE A 85 4.03 4.20 -18.53
C PHE A 85 5.48 4.25 -19.01
N TYR A 86 6.46 4.04 -18.13
CA TYR A 86 7.92 3.95 -18.34
C TYR A 86 8.61 5.17 -18.98
N ASN A 87 7.87 6.09 -19.59
CA ASN A 87 8.36 7.21 -20.39
C ASN A 87 8.32 8.57 -19.66
N TYR A 88 7.88 8.59 -18.39
CA TYR A 88 7.65 9.82 -17.64
C TYR A 88 8.20 9.73 -16.21
N ASN A 89 8.40 10.88 -15.58
CA ASN A 89 8.67 11.04 -14.15
C ASN A 89 9.88 10.25 -13.61
N TYR A 90 11.03 10.38 -14.27
CA TYR A 90 12.27 9.69 -13.92
C TYR A 90 12.96 10.22 -12.65
N GLY A 91 12.61 11.42 -12.19
CA GLY A 91 13.18 11.99 -10.97
C GLY A 91 12.93 11.11 -9.74
N GLN A 92 13.91 10.94 -8.86
CA GLN A 92 13.75 10.09 -7.68
C GLN A 92 12.99 10.77 -6.53
N PHE A 93 13.24 12.07 -6.34
CA PHE A 93 12.68 12.86 -5.21
C PHE A 93 12.08 14.19 -5.66
N PHE A 94 12.62 14.79 -6.73
CA PHE A 94 12.18 16.07 -7.26
C PHE A 94 11.85 15.95 -8.74
N THR A 95 10.86 16.72 -9.19
CA THR A 95 10.44 16.79 -10.59
C THR A 95 11.29 17.77 -11.40
N LEU A 96 12.28 18.44 -10.79
CA LEU A 96 13.11 19.46 -11.43
C LEU A 96 13.75 18.95 -12.73
N TRP A 97 14.37 17.77 -12.67
CA TRP A 97 15.01 17.16 -13.84
C TRP A 97 14.00 16.69 -14.88
N ASP A 98 12.79 16.30 -14.45
CA ASP A 98 11.71 15.95 -15.37
C ASP A 98 11.17 17.17 -16.12
N HIS A 99 11.13 18.34 -15.48
CA HIS A 99 10.76 19.59 -16.15
C HIS A 99 11.84 20.05 -17.13
N ILE A 100 13.12 19.94 -16.75
CA ILE A 100 14.26 20.31 -17.61
C ILE A 100 14.36 19.35 -18.81
N GLY A 101 14.15 18.04 -18.58
CA GLY A 101 14.23 16.99 -19.59
C GLY A 101 12.93 16.76 -20.38
N GLY A 102 11.85 17.44 -20.03
CA GLY A 102 10.54 17.30 -20.68
C GLY A 102 9.80 15.98 -20.40
N SER A 103 10.26 15.18 -19.43
CA SER A 103 9.62 13.92 -19.02
C SER A 103 8.57 14.09 -17.92
N PHE A 104 8.30 15.33 -17.48
CA PHE A 104 7.32 15.60 -16.43
C PHE A 104 5.88 15.30 -16.90
N CYS A 105 5.17 14.50 -16.11
CA CYS A 105 3.75 14.20 -16.29
C CYS A 105 3.04 14.26 -14.94
N ASN A 106 1.90 14.94 -14.88
CA ASN A 106 1.10 15.02 -13.66
C ASN A 106 0.50 13.65 -13.33
N PRO A 107 0.69 13.11 -12.11
CA PRO A 107 0.22 11.77 -11.81
C PRO A 107 -1.28 11.58 -11.86
N THR A 108 -1.71 10.44 -12.39
CA THR A 108 -3.11 10.03 -12.54
C THR A 108 -3.83 9.97 -11.19
N ALA A 109 -3.12 9.57 -10.14
CA ALA A 109 -3.64 9.54 -8.77
C ALA A 109 -4.02 10.93 -8.24
N PHE A 110 -3.41 12.00 -8.74
CA PHE A 110 -3.78 13.38 -8.38
C PHE A 110 -5.00 13.88 -9.15
N GLU A 111 -5.30 13.28 -10.30
CA GLU A 111 -6.50 13.57 -11.10
C GLU A 111 -7.73 12.75 -10.66
N GLY A 112 -7.58 11.90 -9.64
CA GLY A 112 -8.65 11.03 -9.16
C GLY A 112 -9.00 9.89 -10.13
N ARG A 113 -8.13 9.59 -11.10
CA ARG A 113 -8.30 8.47 -12.03
C ARG A 113 -7.52 7.26 -11.51
N GLY A 114 -8.11 6.08 -11.66
CA GLY A 114 -7.45 4.83 -11.30
C GLY A 114 -6.33 4.51 -12.28
N PRO A 115 -5.16 4.03 -11.82
CA PRO A 115 -4.08 3.55 -12.69
C PRO A 115 -4.55 2.51 -13.72
N LEU A 116 -5.53 1.70 -13.31
CA LEU A 116 -6.09 0.61 -14.10
C LEU A 116 -7.00 1.14 -15.22
N ASP A 117 -7.78 2.19 -14.95
CA ASP A 117 -8.65 2.82 -15.93
C ASP A 117 -7.85 3.42 -17.09
N GLU A 118 -6.66 3.95 -16.80
CA GLU A 118 -5.82 4.55 -17.82
C GLU A 118 -5.11 3.51 -18.69
N VAL A 119 -4.63 2.42 -18.11
CA VAL A 119 -4.10 1.28 -18.89
C VAL A 119 -5.18 0.71 -19.80
N LEU A 120 -6.42 0.57 -19.30
CA LEU A 120 -7.56 0.12 -20.10
C LEU A 120 -7.87 1.11 -21.23
N ASN A 121 -7.88 2.41 -20.95
CA ASN A 121 -8.15 3.43 -21.95
C ASN A 121 -7.06 3.44 -23.03
N LYS A 122 -5.78 3.34 -22.65
CA LYS A 122 -4.65 3.26 -23.59
C LYS A 122 -4.68 2.00 -24.44
N LYS A 123 -5.05 0.84 -23.84
CA LYS A 123 -5.30 -0.40 -24.59
C LYS A 123 -6.45 -0.26 -25.58
N LYS A 124 -7.56 0.35 -25.16
CA LYS A 124 -8.73 0.60 -26.01
C LYS A 124 -8.38 1.50 -27.20
N LEU A 125 -7.69 2.62 -26.96
CA LEU A 125 -7.20 3.52 -28.01
C LEU A 125 -6.28 2.79 -29.01
N LYS A 126 -5.40 1.92 -28.52
CA LYS A 126 -4.54 1.10 -29.39
C LYS A 126 -5.38 0.15 -30.27
N CYS A 127 -6.32 -0.60 -29.69
CA CYS A 127 -7.20 -1.48 -30.47
C CYS A 127 -8.06 -0.74 -31.49
N ASP A 128 -8.57 0.45 -31.16
CA ASP A 128 -9.38 1.25 -32.08
C ASP A 128 -8.52 1.81 -33.24
N SER A 129 -7.26 2.19 -32.97
CA SER A 129 -6.31 2.60 -34.01
C SER A 129 -5.93 1.46 -34.96
N GLU A 130 -5.69 0.25 -34.43
CA GLU A 130 -5.38 -0.93 -35.25
C GLU A 130 -6.56 -1.31 -36.15
N LYS A 131 -7.80 -1.22 -35.66
CA LYS A 131 -9.01 -1.46 -36.47
C LYS A 131 -9.20 -0.44 -37.60
N GLN A 132 -8.82 0.82 -37.40
CA GLN A 132 -8.91 1.83 -38.46
C GLN A 132 -7.89 1.60 -39.56
N VAL A 133 -6.67 1.16 -39.22
CA VAL A 133 -5.64 0.79 -40.19
C VAL A 133 -6.10 -0.40 -41.03
N THR A 134 -6.57 -1.48 -40.39
CA THR A 134 -7.01 -2.68 -41.12
C THR A 134 -8.21 -2.44 -42.05
N ASN A 135 -9.13 -1.56 -41.64
CA ASN A 135 -10.30 -1.18 -42.46
C ASN A 135 -9.96 -0.16 -43.57
N GLY A 136 -8.89 0.62 -43.38
CA GLY A 136 -8.37 1.55 -44.38
C GLY A 136 -7.63 0.84 -45.51
N ASP A 137 -6.91 -0.23 -45.18
CA ASP A 137 -6.17 -1.04 -46.16
C ASP A 137 -7.11 -1.90 -47.02
N THR A 138 -8.18 -2.47 -46.44
CA THR A 138 -9.20 -3.23 -47.21
C THR A 138 -10.05 -2.36 -48.14
N LYS A 139 -10.09 -1.04 -47.96
CA LYS A 139 -10.80 -0.11 -48.86
C LYS A 139 -9.98 0.36 -50.07
N LYS A 140 -8.68 0.09 -50.11
CA LYS A 140 -7.80 0.48 -51.23
C LYS A 140 -7.59 -0.63 -52.27
N GLU A 141 -8.09 -1.84 -52.03
CA GLU A 141 -7.95 -2.99 -52.94
C GLU A 141 -9.19 -3.29 -53.81
N ASN A 142 -10.21 -2.42 -53.84
CA ASN A 142 -11.39 -2.57 -54.73
C ASN A 142 -11.52 -1.41 -55.72
#